data_AF-A0A7J9JKG9-F1
#
_entry.id   AF-A0A7J9JKG9-F1
#
_cell.length_a   1.000
_cell.length_b   1.000
_cell.length_c   1.000
_cell.angle_alpha   90.00
_cell.angle_beta   90.00
_cell.angle_gamma   90.00
#
_symmetry.space_group_name_H-M   'P 1'
#
loop_
_entity.id
_entity.type
_entity.pdbx_description
1 polymer ?
#
loop_
_entity_poly.entity_id
_entity_poly.type
_entity_poly.pdbx_seq_one_letter_code
_entity_poly.pdbx_strand_id
1 'polypeptide(L)'
;MNQLKQSLASTLKNGLQQHQTELLIIQFLRFPNIPYAHNLFDLLPNKTVFLYNKLIQAYSSVNQSHQSLTLYSQMCFNNCSPNQHSFIFLFPACASLSSLSHGQILHTHLLKSGFGLDCYALTALLDMYAKLRVLKFARQVFDEMRVRNVPTWNALISGYSRCGDMKEALELFKSMPEKNVVSWTSMISGYSQNGQFSSALDMFLRMEKESRVKPNRVTIASVLPACANLGALELGERIEAYARENGLFEDLYVSNTILEMHARCGKIEVAKRVFDEIGKRRNSCSWNSMIMALALHGKSIEALEHYEQMLHEGTAPDNVTFVGVLLACTHGGLVTKGRELFESMAKNYNINPKLEHYGCMVDLLGRAGALQEAYDLIKTMPMKADAVVWGALLGACSFHKNVELAEKAAQPLFRLESWNAGNCVILSNIYASRGQWDGVAKLRKMMKGGQITKAAGYSFIEEGGEMHKFLVEDKSHPRCDEIYETLHRISIVMKLQNKLIDFQSELTV
;
A
#
# COMPACT_ATOMS: atom_id res chain seq x y z
N MET A 1 -29.97 -14.62 23.55
CA MET A 1 -31.06 -13.59 23.51
C MET A 1 -32.11 -13.78 24.62
N ASN A 2 -32.61 -14.98 24.89
CA ASN A 2 -33.66 -15.22 25.92
C ASN A 2 -33.20 -14.96 27.37
N GLN A 3 -31.97 -15.32 27.74
CA GLN A 3 -31.40 -14.99 29.06
C GLN A 3 -31.23 -13.48 29.26
N LEU A 4 -30.93 -12.74 28.19
CA LEU A 4 -30.74 -11.29 28.21
C LEU A 4 -32.08 -10.56 28.40
N LYS A 5 -33.15 -11.05 27.74
CA LYS A 5 -34.52 -10.58 27.96
C LYS A 5 -35.05 -10.91 29.36
N GLN A 6 -34.76 -12.10 29.89
CA GLN A 6 -35.11 -12.47 31.28
C GLN A 6 -34.34 -11.65 32.31
N SER A 7 -33.04 -11.39 32.09
CA SER A 7 -32.24 -10.48 32.89
C SER A 7 -32.82 -9.07 32.86
N LEU A 8 -33.14 -8.53 31.67
CA LEU A 8 -33.74 -7.19 31.52
C LEU A 8 -35.10 -7.08 32.24
N ALA A 9 -35.96 -8.09 32.10
CA ALA A 9 -37.27 -8.15 32.74
C ALA A 9 -37.17 -8.26 34.27
N SER A 10 -36.20 -9.02 34.78
CA SER A 10 -35.88 -9.08 36.22
C SER A 10 -35.32 -7.76 36.75
N THR A 11 -34.54 -7.04 35.93
CA THR A 11 -33.89 -5.77 36.29
C THR A 11 -34.89 -4.61 36.34
N LEU A 12 -35.86 -4.59 35.41
CA LEU A 12 -36.98 -3.63 35.41
C LEU A 12 -37.96 -3.84 36.58
N LYS A 13 -38.05 -5.07 37.11
CA LYS A 13 -39.03 -5.43 38.15
C LYS A 13 -38.53 -5.20 39.58
N ASN A 14 -37.21 -5.23 39.83
CA ASN A 14 -36.64 -5.27 41.18
C ASN A 14 -35.80 -4.03 41.58
N GLY A 15 -35.63 -3.05 40.69
CA GLY A 15 -34.73 -1.90 40.92
C GLY A 15 -33.25 -2.26 40.72
N LEU A 16 -32.46 -1.31 40.20
CA LEU A 16 -31.06 -1.55 39.82
C LEU A 16 -30.17 -1.80 41.05
N GLN A 17 -29.85 -3.05 41.33
CA GLN A 17 -28.69 -3.38 42.17
C GLN A 17 -27.41 -3.19 41.33
N GLN A 18 -26.48 -2.37 41.84
CA GLN A 18 -25.24 -1.96 41.15
C GLN A 18 -24.50 -3.14 40.48
N HIS A 19 -24.39 -4.28 41.17
CA HIS A 19 -23.71 -5.47 40.66
C HIS A 19 -24.37 -6.09 39.41
N GLN A 20 -25.70 -6.09 39.33
CA GLN A 20 -26.42 -6.62 38.15
C GLN A 20 -26.24 -5.73 36.93
N THR A 21 -26.17 -4.40 37.13
CA THR A 21 -25.91 -3.43 36.06
C THR A 21 -24.50 -3.53 35.51
N GLU A 22 -23.49 -3.76 36.37
CA GLU A 22 -22.11 -3.99 35.96
C GLU A 22 -21.96 -5.24 35.08
N LEU A 23 -22.62 -6.34 35.45
CA LEU A 23 -22.63 -7.58 34.66
C LEU A 23 -23.31 -7.39 33.29
N LEU A 24 -24.42 -6.64 33.24
CA LEU A 24 -25.10 -6.29 32.00
C LEU A 24 -24.19 -5.47 31.07
N ILE A 25 -23.50 -4.45 31.59
CA ILE A 25 -22.54 -3.65 30.80
C ILE A 25 -21.45 -4.54 30.20
N ILE A 26 -20.84 -5.43 30.99
CA ILE A 26 -19.80 -6.35 30.49
C ILE A 26 -20.35 -7.26 29.39
N GLN A 27 -21.58 -7.76 29.54
CA GLN A 27 -22.23 -8.54 28.49
C GLN A 27 -22.50 -7.71 27.23
N PHE A 28 -23.02 -6.49 27.37
CA PHE A 28 -23.28 -5.61 26.24
C PHE A 28 -22.03 -5.13 25.52
N LEU A 29 -20.87 -5.08 26.17
CA LEU A 29 -19.58 -4.81 25.52
C LEU A 29 -19.00 -6.03 24.77
N ARG A 30 -19.45 -7.25 25.09
CA ARG A 30 -19.14 -8.46 24.31
C ARG A 30 -19.98 -8.55 23.04
N PHE A 31 -21.14 -7.89 23.02
CA PHE A 31 -21.92 -7.66 21.82
C PHE A 31 -21.56 -6.28 21.24
N PRO A 32 -21.71 -6.00 19.94
CA PRO A 32 -21.29 -4.72 19.35
C PRO A 32 -22.27 -3.58 19.67
N ASN A 33 -22.81 -3.49 20.89
CA ASN A 33 -23.73 -2.42 21.31
C ASN A 33 -23.09 -1.51 22.37
N ILE A 34 -21.96 -0.90 21.99
CA ILE A 34 -21.19 0.02 22.82
C ILE A 34 -22.03 1.24 23.28
N PRO A 35 -22.85 1.90 22.42
CA PRO A 35 -23.66 3.04 22.86
C PRO A 35 -24.65 2.68 23.99
N TYR A 36 -25.28 1.51 23.93
CA TYR A 36 -26.18 1.08 24.99
C TYR A 36 -25.45 0.76 26.30
N ALA A 37 -24.28 0.12 26.21
CA ALA A 37 -23.41 -0.10 27.37
C ALA A 37 -22.94 1.21 28.01
N HIS A 38 -22.64 2.24 27.22
CA HIS A 38 -22.30 3.58 27.71
C HIS A 38 -23.49 4.23 28.43
N ASN A 39 -24.69 4.18 27.86
CA ASN A 39 -25.88 4.73 28.51
C ASN A 39 -26.14 4.06 29.88
N LEU A 40 -26.01 2.74 29.97
CA LEU A 40 -26.15 2.03 31.25
C LEU A 40 -25.04 2.42 32.24
N PHE A 41 -23.83 2.66 31.76
CA PHE A 41 -22.72 3.13 32.58
C PHE A 41 -22.99 4.54 33.14
N ASP A 42 -23.54 5.45 32.34
CA ASP A 42 -23.85 6.82 32.78
C ASP A 42 -24.86 6.84 33.94
N LEU A 43 -25.81 5.90 33.92
CA LEU A 43 -26.82 5.72 34.97
C LEU A 43 -26.27 5.19 36.29
N LEU A 44 -25.03 4.69 36.33
CA LEU A 44 -24.43 4.18 37.57
C LEU A 44 -24.07 5.33 38.54
N PRO A 45 -24.51 5.28 39.80
CA PRO A 45 -24.17 6.28 40.80
C PRO A 45 -22.69 6.22 41.19
N ASN A 46 -22.10 5.01 41.26
CA ASN A 46 -20.70 4.78 41.59
C ASN A 46 -19.99 4.06 40.44
N LYS A 47 -19.21 4.81 39.65
CA LYS A 47 -18.45 4.27 38.52
C LYS A 47 -17.07 3.83 38.98
N THR A 48 -16.62 2.65 38.59
CA THR A 48 -15.31 2.10 38.98
C THR A 48 -14.28 2.25 37.84
N VAL A 49 -12.99 2.31 38.20
CA VAL A 49 -11.88 2.32 37.22
C VAL A 49 -11.96 1.13 36.25
N PHE A 50 -12.43 -0.03 36.74
CA PHE A 50 -12.62 -1.22 35.92
C PHE A 50 -13.63 -0.99 34.77
N LEU A 51 -14.79 -0.41 35.08
CA LEU A 51 -15.83 -0.13 34.07
C LEU A 51 -15.40 0.94 33.07
N TYR A 52 -14.74 2.01 33.55
CA TYR A 52 -14.11 3.00 32.68
C TYR A 52 -13.15 2.34 31.70
N ASN A 53 -12.23 1.51 32.19
CA ASN A 53 -11.25 0.81 31.35
C ASN A 53 -11.92 -0.12 30.34
N LYS A 54 -13.03 -0.78 30.69
CA LYS A 54 -13.78 -1.61 29.74
C LYS A 54 -14.43 -0.81 28.61
N LEU A 55 -15.01 0.34 28.92
CA LEU A 55 -15.56 1.22 27.89
C LEU A 55 -14.46 1.86 27.04
N ILE A 56 -13.37 2.34 27.65
CA ILE A 56 -12.20 2.87 26.92
C ILE A 56 -11.63 1.81 25.97
N GLN A 57 -11.47 0.56 26.45
CA GLN A 57 -11.03 -0.56 25.63
C GLN A 57 -11.98 -0.80 24.45
N ALA A 58 -13.29 -0.80 24.70
CA ALA A 58 -14.30 -1.01 23.65
C ALA A 58 -14.28 0.12 22.61
N TYR A 59 -14.31 1.38 23.03
CA TYR A 59 -14.25 2.53 22.13
C TYR A 59 -12.94 2.60 21.33
N SER A 60 -11.81 2.29 21.97
CA SER A 60 -10.52 2.17 21.30
C SER A 60 -10.54 1.09 20.21
N SER A 61 -11.16 -0.07 20.49
CA SER A 61 -11.26 -1.18 19.52
C SER A 61 -12.10 -0.88 18.28
N VAL A 62 -13.06 0.04 18.38
CA VAL A 62 -13.89 0.50 17.25
C VAL A 62 -13.41 1.82 16.64
N ASN A 63 -12.15 2.21 16.91
CA ASN A 63 -11.53 3.46 16.44
C ASN A 63 -12.27 4.75 16.85
N GLN A 64 -13.17 4.70 17.82
CA GLN A 64 -13.83 5.86 18.41
C GLN A 64 -12.95 6.48 19.50
N SER A 65 -11.81 7.00 19.04
CA SER A 65 -10.70 7.40 19.90
C SER A 65 -10.99 8.66 20.72
N HIS A 66 -11.86 9.55 20.22
CA HIS A 66 -12.31 10.73 20.98
C HIS A 66 -13.11 10.34 22.22
N GLN A 67 -14.05 9.40 22.10
CA GLN A 67 -14.85 8.90 23.23
C GLN A 67 -13.97 8.28 24.32
N SER A 68 -12.88 7.60 23.92
CA SER A 68 -11.91 7.03 24.85
C SER A 68 -11.24 8.10 25.72
N LEU A 69 -10.83 9.22 25.13
CA LEU A 69 -10.25 10.35 25.86
C LEU A 69 -11.28 11.07 26.73
N THR A 70 -12.52 11.22 26.26
CA THR A 70 -13.61 11.81 27.05
C THR A 70 -13.90 11.00 28.31
N LEU A 71 -14.02 9.67 28.18
CA LEU A 71 -14.22 8.76 29.31
C LEU A 71 -13.07 8.84 30.32
N TYR A 72 -11.84 8.99 29.84
CA TYR A 72 -10.69 9.18 30.71
C TYR A 72 -10.73 10.51 31.48
N SER A 73 -11.13 11.61 30.83
CA SER A 73 -11.34 12.89 31.50
C SER A 73 -12.44 12.80 32.57
N GLN A 74 -13.54 12.11 32.27
CA GLN A 74 -14.61 11.84 33.25
C GLN A 74 -14.12 10.99 34.42
N MET A 75 -13.30 9.97 34.16
CA MET A 75 -12.69 9.14 35.21
C MET A 75 -11.85 10.00 36.16
N CYS A 76 -11.01 10.88 35.61
CA CYS A 76 -10.20 11.81 36.41
C CYS A 76 -11.07 12.79 37.20
N PHE A 77 -12.13 13.34 36.58
CA PHE A 77 -13.07 14.27 37.24
C PHE A 77 -13.83 13.62 38.39
N ASN A 78 -14.19 12.34 38.26
CA ASN A 78 -14.84 11.55 39.33
C ASN A 78 -13.84 11.02 40.38
N ASN A 79 -12.63 11.59 40.45
CA ASN A 79 -11.57 11.21 41.37
C ASN A 79 -11.19 9.71 41.32
N CYS A 80 -11.45 9.05 40.20
CA CYS A 80 -11.03 7.68 39.97
C CYS A 80 -9.60 7.68 39.44
N SER A 81 -8.66 7.16 40.24
CA SER A 81 -7.24 7.13 39.86
C SER A 81 -7.01 6.12 38.72
N PRO A 82 -6.43 6.54 37.57
CA PRO A 82 -6.08 5.63 36.49
C PRO A 82 -5.11 4.55 36.96
N ASN A 83 -5.14 3.39 36.32
CA ASN A 83 -4.15 2.34 36.50
C ASN A 83 -3.41 2.04 35.18
N GLN A 84 -2.44 1.10 35.22
CA GLN A 84 -1.67 0.69 34.03
C GLN A 84 -2.55 0.34 32.80
N HIS A 85 -3.71 -0.30 33.02
CA HIS A 85 -4.62 -0.66 31.93
C HIS A 85 -5.29 0.55 31.28
N SER A 86 -5.59 1.60 32.06
CA SER A 86 -6.11 2.86 31.52
C SER A 86 -5.18 3.39 30.43
N PHE A 87 -3.87 3.47 30.72
CA PHE A 87 -2.88 3.98 29.77
C PHE A 87 -2.68 3.06 28.56
N ILE A 88 -2.64 1.73 28.77
CA ILE A 88 -2.52 0.74 27.68
C ILE A 88 -3.63 0.93 26.63
N PHE A 89 -4.85 1.27 27.05
CA PHE A 89 -5.96 1.47 26.12
C PHE A 89 -6.03 2.89 25.52
N LEU A 90 -5.47 3.89 26.20
CA LEU A 90 -5.52 5.29 25.74
C LEU A 90 -4.41 5.65 24.74
N PHE A 91 -3.20 5.07 24.87
CA PHE A 91 -2.12 5.36 23.91
C PHE A 91 -2.47 4.98 22.45
N PRO A 92 -3.11 3.82 22.17
CA PRO A 92 -3.62 3.53 20.83
C PRO A 92 -4.62 4.57 20.33
N ALA A 93 -5.49 5.10 21.19
CA ALA A 93 -6.44 6.16 20.82
C ALA A 93 -5.71 7.44 20.40
N CYS A 94 -4.65 7.84 21.11
CA CYS A 94 -3.81 8.98 20.71
C CYS A 94 -3.11 8.76 19.36
N ALA A 95 -2.60 7.55 19.11
CA ALA A 95 -1.99 7.19 17.83
C ALA A 95 -3.00 7.28 16.68
N SER A 96 -4.21 6.74 16.87
CA SER A 96 -5.30 6.80 15.88
C SER A 96 -5.76 8.23 15.59
N LEU A 97 -5.77 9.11 16.60
CA LEU A 97 -6.08 10.53 16.43
C LEU A 97 -4.92 11.36 15.87
N SER A 98 -3.75 10.74 15.64
CA SER A 98 -2.52 11.46 15.30
C SER A 98 -2.16 12.58 16.29
N SER A 99 -2.52 12.43 17.57
CA SER A 99 -2.44 13.50 18.56
C SER A 99 -1.25 13.34 19.51
N LEU A 100 -0.14 13.99 19.16
CA LEU A 100 1.08 14.00 19.98
C LEU A 100 0.86 14.66 21.35
N SER A 101 0.07 15.72 21.42
CA SER A 101 -0.18 16.47 22.66
C SER A 101 -0.87 15.61 23.73
N HIS A 102 -1.96 14.93 23.36
CA HIS A 102 -2.64 14.00 24.27
C HIS A 102 -1.71 12.85 24.67
N GLY A 103 -0.92 12.32 23.72
CA GLY A 103 0.08 11.29 24.01
C GLY A 103 1.11 11.73 25.06
N GLN A 104 1.62 12.96 24.98
CA GLN A 104 2.58 13.53 25.95
C GLN A 104 1.95 13.81 27.32
N ILE A 105 0.69 14.25 27.36
CA ILE A 105 -0.05 14.43 28.62
C ILE A 105 -0.21 13.08 29.32
N LEU A 106 -0.65 12.04 28.59
CA LEU A 106 -0.81 10.69 29.13
C LEU A 106 0.53 10.08 29.55
N HIS A 107 1.60 10.29 28.78
CA HIS A 107 2.95 9.89 29.17
C HIS A 107 3.35 10.53 30.52
N THR A 108 3.16 11.84 30.66
CA THR A 108 3.48 12.53 31.92
C THR A 108 2.66 11.97 33.09
N HIS A 109 1.37 11.70 32.87
CA HIS A 109 0.53 11.14 33.93
C HIS A 109 0.92 9.70 34.28
N LEU A 110 1.24 8.85 33.30
CA LEU A 110 1.76 7.50 33.52
C LEU A 110 2.94 7.49 34.50
N LEU A 111 3.90 8.39 34.29
CA LEU A 111 5.07 8.55 35.17
C LEU A 111 4.67 9.02 36.56
N LYS A 112 3.83 10.06 36.65
CA LYS A 112 3.35 10.60 37.94
C LYS A 112 2.51 9.61 38.75
N SER A 113 1.78 8.72 38.08
CA SER A 113 0.99 7.66 38.72
C SER A 113 1.82 6.44 39.14
N GLY A 114 3.15 6.45 38.95
CA GLY A 114 4.04 5.38 39.40
C GLY A 114 4.14 4.18 38.45
N PHE A 115 3.59 4.26 37.25
CA PHE A 115 3.61 3.18 36.26
C PHE A 115 4.75 3.29 35.25
N GLY A 116 5.74 4.15 35.51
CA GLY A 116 6.92 4.36 34.64
C GLY A 116 7.89 3.18 34.54
N LEU A 117 7.61 2.06 35.20
CA LEU A 117 8.36 0.81 35.08
C LEU A 117 7.50 -0.36 34.56
N ASP A 118 6.21 -0.13 34.27
CA ASP A 118 5.33 -1.18 33.77
C ASP A 118 5.62 -1.47 32.28
N CYS A 119 6.07 -2.70 32.00
CA CYS A 119 6.52 -3.09 30.66
C CYS A 119 5.41 -2.95 29.61
N TYR A 120 4.14 -3.23 29.95
CA TYR A 120 3.03 -3.22 29.01
C TYR A 120 2.57 -1.80 28.69
N ALA A 121 2.45 -0.94 29.70
CA ALA A 121 2.12 0.47 29.52
C ALA A 121 3.23 1.22 28.75
N LEU A 122 4.50 0.95 29.04
CA LEU A 122 5.63 1.51 28.29
C LEU A 122 5.70 0.99 26.85
N THR A 123 5.34 -0.27 26.61
CA THR A 123 5.22 -0.80 25.24
C THR A 123 4.12 -0.08 24.44
N ALA A 124 2.97 0.17 25.06
CA ALA A 124 1.88 0.92 24.42
C ALA A 124 2.27 2.40 24.17
N LEU A 125 2.99 3.03 25.11
CA LEU A 125 3.54 4.37 24.95
C LEU A 125 4.54 4.45 23.78
N LEU A 126 5.47 3.49 23.72
CA LEU A 126 6.46 3.40 22.66
C LEU A 126 5.79 3.21 21.30
N ASP A 127 4.84 2.27 21.19
CA ASP A 127 4.09 2.03 19.95
C ASP A 127 3.33 3.28 19.49
N MET A 128 2.76 4.04 20.42
CA MET A 128 2.13 5.33 20.13
C MET A 128 3.12 6.32 19.52
N TYR A 129 4.28 6.56 20.14
CA TYR A 129 5.30 7.44 19.57
C TYR A 129 5.81 6.96 18.21
N ALA A 130 6.00 5.65 18.05
CA ALA A 130 6.41 5.03 16.79
C ALA A 130 5.37 5.25 15.67
N LYS A 131 4.07 5.07 15.98
CA LYS A 131 2.96 5.32 15.04
C LYS A 131 2.82 6.80 14.68
N LEU A 132 3.09 7.70 15.62
CA LEU A 132 3.16 9.15 15.37
C LEU A 132 4.44 9.60 14.65
N ARG A 133 5.32 8.66 14.28
CA ARG A 133 6.61 8.92 13.62
C ARG A 133 7.58 9.79 14.43
N VAL A 134 7.42 9.83 15.75
CA VAL A 134 8.32 10.55 16.68
C VAL A 134 9.34 9.57 17.26
N LEU A 135 10.18 9.01 16.39
CA LEU A 135 11.06 7.89 16.71
C LEU A 135 12.07 8.20 17.82
N LYS A 136 12.48 9.47 17.98
CA LYS A 136 13.38 9.89 19.07
C LYS A 136 12.78 9.57 20.45
N PHE A 137 11.50 9.87 20.67
CA PHE A 137 10.85 9.57 21.95
C PHE A 137 10.57 8.07 22.10
N ALA A 138 10.17 7.38 21.01
CA ALA A 138 10.00 5.93 21.04
C ALA A 138 11.31 5.23 21.43
N ARG A 139 12.45 5.65 20.87
CA ARG A 139 13.78 5.14 21.17
C ARG A 139 14.21 5.45 22.61
N GLN A 140 13.95 6.66 23.09
CA GLN A 140 14.25 7.03 24.47
C GLN A 140 13.49 6.13 25.46
N VAL A 141 12.18 5.95 25.26
CA VAL A 141 11.37 5.04 26.10
C VAL A 141 11.94 3.63 26.05
N PHE A 142 12.29 3.14 24.85
CA PHE A 142 12.91 1.82 24.69
C PHE A 142 14.21 1.66 25.47
N ASP A 143 15.11 2.64 25.38
CA ASP A 143 16.43 2.59 26.02
C ASP A 143 16.31 2.67 27.56
N GLU A 144 15.33 3.40 28.08
CA GLU A 144 15.06 3.51 29.52
C GLU A 144 14.35 2.28 30.13
N MET A 145 13.71 1.43 29.31
CA MET A 145 13.05 0.21 29.78
C MET A 145 14.04 -0.82 30.36
N ARG A 146 13.81 -1.26 31.61
CA ARG A 146 14.62 -2.30 32.26
C ARG A 146 14.40 -3.69 31.66
N VAL A 147 13.16 -3.99 31.29
CA VAL A 147 12.75 -5.27 30.69
C VAL A 147 12.04 -4.95 29.39
N ARG A 148 12.41 -5.64 28.31
CA ARG A 148 11.86 -5.45 26.97
C ARG A 148 11.35 -6.80 26.48
N ASN A 149 10.05 -6.91 26.28
CA ASN A 149 9.44 -8.12 25.75
C ASN A 149 9.39 -8.07 24.21
N VAL A 150 9.09 -9.20 23.58
CA VAL A 150 8.99 -9.32 22.12
C VAL A 150 8.11 -8.23 21.48
N PRO A 151 6.90 -7.91 22.01
CA PRO A 151 6.12 -6.75 21.56
C PRO A 151 6.84 -5.40 21.60
N THR A 152 7.63 -5.11 22.65
CA THR A 152 8.43 -3.88 22.76
C THR A 152 9.40 -3.73 21.59
N TRP A 153 10.16 -4.78 21.27
CA TRP A 153 11.10 -4.80 20.15
C TRP A 153 10.37 -4.62 18.81
N ASN A 154 9.30 -5.38 18.59
CA ASN A 154 8.54 -5.35 17.34
C ASN A 154 7.89 -3.98 17.07
N ALA A 155 7.43 -3.29 18.11
CA ALA A 155 6.86 -1.95 17.99
C ALA A 155 7.92 -0.94 17.50
N LEU A 156 9.14 -0.99 18.04
CA LEU A 156 10.22 -0.09 17.62
C LEU A 156 10.72 -0.43 16.20
N ILE A 157 10.95 -1.71 15.90
CA ILE A 157 11.32 -2.18 14.55
C ILE A 157 10.30 -1.68 13.52
N SER A 158 9.00 -1.89 13.79
CA SER A 158 7.93 -1.46 12.89
C SER A 158 7.86 0.07 12.74
N GLY A 159 8.21 0.81 13.80
CA GLY A 159 8.36 2.26 13.77
C GLY A 159 9.42 2.73 12.79
N TYR A 160 10.65 2.21 12.93
CA TYR A 160 11.76 2.53 12.02
C TYR A 160 11.47 2.09 10.57
N SER A 161 10.93 0.88 10.37
CA SER A 161 10.53 0.39 9.05
C SER A 161 9.54 1.32 8.35
N ARG A 162 8.52 1.82 9.07
CA ARG A 162 7.51 2.73 8.51
C ARG A 162 8.08 4.12 8.14
N CYS A 163 9.17 4.51 8.77
CA CYS A 163 9.90 5.75 8.45
C CYS A 163 10.97 5.55 7.38
N GLY A 164 11.15 4.32 6.87
CA GLY A 164 12.12 4.00 5.82
C GLY A 164 13.55 3.80 6.32
N ASP A 165 13.80 3.91 7.63
CA ASP A 165 15.11 3.64 8.22
C ASP A 165 15.26 2.14 8.49
N MET A 166 15.42 1.39 7.39
CA MET A 166 15.58 -0.06 7.44
C MET A 166 16.91 -0.50 8.08
N LYS A 167 17.89 0.41 8.19
CA LYS A 167 19.17 0.12 8.83
C LYS A 167 18.98 -0.04 10.33
N GLU A 168 18.39 0.96 10.99
CA GLU A 168 18.11 0.88 12.42
C GLU A 168 17.12 -0.25 12.75
N ALA A 169 16.11 -0.46 11.89
CA ALA A 169 15.18 -1.59 12.05
C ALA A 169 15.91 -2.94 12.04
N LEU A 170 16.86 -3.13 11.12
CA LEU A 170 17.66 -4.36 11.03
C LEU A 170 18.59 -4.55 12.23
N GLU A 171 19.23 -3.49 12.73
CA GLU A 171 20.10 -3.59 13.91
C GLU A 171 19.30 -3.95 15.18
N LEU A 172 18.10 -3.38 15.34
CA LEU A 172 17.17 -3.78 16.40
C LEU A 172 16.72 -5.24 16.24
N PHE A 173 16.41 -5.66 15.02
CA PHE A 173 16.03 -7.04 14.75
C PHE A 173 17.16 -8.02 15.08
N LYS A 174 18.40 -7.73 14.69
CA LYS A 174 19.57 -8.58 15.00
C LYS A 174 19.78 -8.70 16.52
N SER A 175 19.71 -7.58 17.24
CA SER A 175 19.91 -7.52 18.70
C SER A 175 18.75 -8.11 19.52
N MET A 176 17.60 -8.36 18.90
CA MET A 176 16.44 -8.97 19.56
C MET A 176 16.75 -10.40 20.06
N PRO A 177 16.61 -10.69 21.37
CA PRO A 177 16.98 -11.99 21.94
C PRO A 177 16.15 -13.16 21.41
N GLU A 178 14.85 -12.96 21.26
CA GLU A 178 13.91 -13.95 20.74
C GLU A 178 13.11 -13.34 19.60
N LYS A 179 13.10 -13.99 18.45
CA LYS A 179 12.36 -13.54 17.26
C LYS A 179 11.15 -14.43 17.07
N ASN A 180 10.00 -13.83 16.76
CA ASN A 180 8.81 -14.57 16.42
C ASN A 180 8.31 -14.19 15.01
N VAL A 181 7.19 -14.79 14.60
CA VAL A 181 6.59 -14.52 13.27
C VAL A 181 6.33 -13.03 13.05
N VAL A 182 6.00 -12.27 14.10
CA VAL A 182 5.76 -10.83 14.00
C VAL A 182 7.06 -10.08 13.74
N SER A 183 8.16 -10.43 14.43
CA SER A 183 9.48 -9.83 14.21
C SER A 183 9.94 -9.99 12.76
N TRP A 184 9.85 -11.21 12.22
CA TRP A 184 10.21 -11.52 10.83
C TRP A 184 9.30 -10.79 9.84
N THR A 185 7.98 -10.82 10.08
CA THR A 185 7.00 -10.15 9.22
C THR A 185 7.17 -8.64 9.20
N SER A 186 7.53 -7.99 10.32
CA SER A 186 7.81 -6.56 10.38
C SER A 186 9.01 -6.17 9.50
N MET A 187 10.04 -7.01 9.42
CA MET A 187 11.19 -6.78 8.54
C MET A 187 10.84 -6.99 7.06
N ILE A 188 10.16 -8.10 6.73
CA ILE A 188 9.72 -8.41 5.36
C ILE A 188 8.79 -7.29 4.84
N SER A 189 7.77 -6.94 5.62
CA SER A 189 6.82 -5.87 5.29
C SER A 189 7.53 -4.52 5.17
N GLY A 190 8.45 -4.22 6.10
CA GLY A 190 9.25 -2.99 6.06
C GLY A 190 10.07 -2.85 4.78
N TYR A 191 10.84 -3.88 4.41
CA TYR A 191 11.60 -3.86 3.15
C TYR A 191 10.71 -3.76 1.92
N SER A 192 9.62 -4.53 1.88
CA SER A 192 8.65 -4.55 0.77
C SER A 192 8.01 -3.17 0.55
N GLN A 193 7.54 -2.53 1.62
CA GLN A 193 6.91 -1.19 1.57
C GLN A 193 7.88 -0.08 1.17
N ASN A 194 9.18 -0.24 1.47
CA ASN A 194 10.23 0.71 1.10
C ASN A 194 10.87 0.38 -0.27
N GLY A 195 10.27 -0.50 -1.07
CA GLY A 195 10.75 -0.85 -2.42
C GLY A 195 12.05 -1.67 -2.44
N GLN A 196 12.52 -2.15 -1.29
CA GLN A 196 13.73 -2.98 -1.16
C GLN A 196 13.38 -4.46 -1.30
N PHE A 197 12.82 -4.85 -2.44
CA PHE A 197 12.22 -6.17 -2.65
C PHE A 197 13.20 -7.32 -2.47
N SER A 198 14.46 -7.19 -2.90
CA SER A 198 15.47 -8.26 -2.75
C SER A 198 15.75 -8.55 -1.27
N SER A 199 15.83 -7.52 -0.44
CA SER A 199 16.01 -7.66 1.01
C SER A 199 14.76 -8.28 1.67
N ALA A 200 13.56 -8.00 1.17
CA ALA A 200 12.34 -8.63 1.65
C ALA A 200 12.34 -10.16 1.39
N LEU A 201 12.76 -10.58 0.20
CA LEU A 201 12.91 -12.00 -0.14
C LEU A 201 14.01 -12.67 0.70
N ASP A 202 15.17 -12.05 0.86
CA ASP A 202 16.25 -12.56 1.71
C ASP A 202 15.79 -12.75 3.16
N MET A 203 15.04 -11.79 3.71
CA MET A 203 14.45 -11.95 5.06
C MET A 203 13.45 -13.10 5.14
N PHE A 204 12.63 -13.32 4.10
CA PHE A 204 11.71 -14.46 4.04
C PHE A 204 12.46 -15.80 3.96
N LEU A 205 13.47 -15.92 3.08
CA LEU A 205 14.28 -17.14 2.95
C LEU A 205 15.04 -17.46 4.24
N ARG A 206 15.51 -16.44 4.97
CA ARG A 206 16.12 -16.61 6.30
C ARG A 206 15.11 -17.09 7.34
N MET A 207 13.89 -16.56 7.30
CA MET A 207 12.79 -17.02 8.16
C MET A 207 12.48 -18.50 7.91
N GLU A 208 12.41 -18.95 6.65
CA GLU A 208 12.16 -20.36 6.31
C GLU A 208 13.26 -21.31 6.81
N LYS A 209 14.52 -20.85 6.80
CA LYS A 209 15.65 -21.62 7.36
C LYS A 209 15.57 -21.75 8.88
N GLU A 210 14.87 -20.84 9.56
CA GLU A 210 14.69 -20.90 11.01
C GLU A 210 13.52 -21.82 11.39
N SER A 211 13.85 -23.10 11.61
CA SER A 211 12.91 -24.23 11.83
C SER A 211 11.73 -24.02 12.79
N ARG A 212 11.74 -22.99 13.66
CA ARG A 212 10.71 -22.75 14.69
C ARG A 212 9.66 -21.72 14.29
N VAL A 213 9.83 -20.99 13.19
CA VAL A 213 8.94 -19.88 12.84
C VAL A 213 8.26 -20.12 11.49
N LYS A 214 6.94 -20.35 11.52
CA LYS A 214 6.16 -20.57 10.30
C LYS A 214 5.56 -19.26 9.76
N PRO A 215 5.64 -19.00 8.44
CA PRO A 215 4.92 -17.90 7.80
C PRO A 215 3.42 -17.96 8.07
N ASN A 216 2.83 -16.80 8.37
CA ASN A 216 1.38 -16.64 8.52
C ASN A 216 0.80 -15.79 7.37
N ARG A 217 -0.52 -15.58 7.37
CA ARG A 217 -1.22 -14.76 6.37
C ARG A 217 -0.57 -13.39 6.10
N VAL A 218 -0.09 -12.71 7.14
CA VAL A 218 0.53 -11.38 7.02
C VAL A 218 1.93 -11.50 6.41
N THR A 219 2.68 -12.54 6.76
CA THR A 219 3.98 -12.85 6.16
C THR A 219 3.84 -13.08 4.65
N ILE A 220 2.92 -13.97 4.25
CA ILE A 220 2.70 -14.35 2.85
C ILE A 220 2.31 -13.13 2.01
N ALA A 221 1.32 -12.36 2.47
CA ALA A 221 0.89 -11.16 1.76
C ALA A 221 1.94 -10.03 1.75
N SER A 222 2.90 -10.02 2.69
CA SER A 222 4.00 -9.04 2.70
C SER A 222 5.14 -9.39 1.74
N VAL A 223 5.39 -10.69 1.48
CA VAL A 223 6.50 -11.15 0.64
C VAL A 223 6.12 -11.26 -0.85
N LEU A 224 4.88 -11.61 -1.17
CA LEU A 224 4.43 -11.76 -2.56
C LEU A 224 4.61 -10.51 -3.43
N PRO A 225 4.43 -9.26 -2.94
CA PRO A 225 4.76 -8.06 -3.72
C PRO A 225 6.24 -7.98 -4.11
N ALA A 226 7.14 -8.51 -3.28
CA ALA A 226 8.56 -8.57 -3.64
C ALA A 226 8.81 -9.58 -4.76
N CYS A 227 8.11 -10.72 -4.77
CA CYS A 227 8.16 -11.67 -5.87
C CYS A 227 7.64 -11.02 -7.17
N ALA A 228 6.49 -10.35 -7.07
CA ALA A 228 5.83 -9.66 -8.18
C ALA A 228 6.71 -8.59 -8.84
N ASN A 229 7.42 -7.77 -8.05
CA ASN A 229 8.27 -6.69 -8.56
C ASN A 229 9.65 -7.15 -9.03
N LEU A 230 10.12 -8.30 -8.57
CA LEU A 230 11.38 -8.90 -9.02
C LEU A 230 11.20 -9.91 -10.15
N GLY A 231 9.97 -10.30 -10.48
CA GLY A 231 9.70 -11.40 -11.40
C GLY A 231 10.14 -12.76 -10.84
N ALA A 232 10.18 -12.92 -9.52
CA ALA A 232 10.56 -14.17 -8.85
C ALA A 232 9.37 -15.15 -8.84
N LEU A 233 9.05 -15.68 -10.01
CA LEU A 233 7.88 -16.52 -10.23
C LEU A 233 8.00 -17.88 -9.54
N GLU A 234 9.16 -18.54 -9.58
CA GLU A 234 9.34 -19.87 -8.99
C GLU A 234 9.16 -19.78 -7.47
N LEU A 235 9.75 -18.77 -6.85
CA LEU A 235 9.55 -18.49 -5.43
C LEU A 235 8.08 -18.13 -5.12
N GLY A 236 7.45 -17.33 -5.97
CA GLY A 236 6.03 -16.96 -5.84
C GLY A 236 5.11 -18.18 -5.86
N GLU A 237 5.33 -19.12 -6.78
CA GLU A 237 4.58 -20.38 -6.89
C GLU A 237 4.81 -21.28 -5.67
N ARG A 238 6.05 -21.35 -5.15
CA ARG A 238 6.36 -22.07 -3.91
C ARG A 238 5.61 -21.48 -2.71
N ILE A 239 5.56 -20.16 -2.60
CA ILE A 239 4.86 -19.44 -1.54
C ILE A 239 3.34 -19.66 -1.65
N GLU A 240 2.78 -19.67 -2.87
CA GLU A 240 1.38 -20.02 -3.10
C GLU A 240 1.09 -21.46 -2.67
N ALA A 241 1.92 -22.43 -3.06
CA ALA A 241 1.74 -23.83 -2.66
C ALA A 241 1.70 -23.97 -1.13
N TYR A 242 2.66 -23.35 -0.43
CA TYR A 242 2.63 -23.29 1.03
C TYR A 242 1.34 -22.65 1.58
N ALA A 243 0.89 -21.54 0.99
CA ALA A 243 -0.32 -20.85 1.42
C ALA A 243 -1.57 -21.73 1.26
N ARG A 244 -1.65 -22.52 0.19
CA ARG A 244 -2.75 -23.46 -0.05
C ARG A 244 -2.71 -24.64 0.92
N GLU A 245 -1.55 -25.28 1.07
CA GLU A 245 -1.35 -26.42 1.99
C GLU A 245 -1.69 -26.09 3.45
N ASN A 246 -1.48 -24.83 3.86
CA ASN A 246 -1.73 -24.37 5.22
C ASN A 246 -3.07 -23.62 5.37
N GLY A 247 -3.95 -23.65 4.37
CA GLY A 247 -5.28 -23.02 4.41
C GLY A 247 -5.26 -21.49 4.47
N LEU A 248 -4.14 -20.86 4.16
CA LEU A 248 -3.98 -19.39 4.16
C LEU A 248 -4.64 -18.75 2.93
N PHE A 249 -4.85 -19.49 1.85
CA PHE A 249 -5.52 -19.02 0.62
C PHE A 249 -7.00 -18.61 0.85
N GLU A 250 -7.63 -19.12 1.91
CA GLU A 250 -9.00 -18.73 2.26
C GLU A 250 -9.10 -17.26 2.71
N ASP A 251 -7.99 -16.66 3.14
CA ASP A 251 -7.92 -15.23 3.43
C ASP A 251 -7.85 -14.43 2.14
N LEU A 252 -8.84 -13.55 1.92
CA LEU A 252 -8.93 -12.72 0.72
C LEU A 252 -7.71 -11.82 0.50
N TYR A 253 -7.04 -11.40 1.57
CA TYR A 253 -5.82 -10.62 1.45
C TYR A 253 -4.70 -11.46 0.82
N VAL A 254 -4.59 -12.73 1.20
CA VAL A 254 -3.59 -13.66 0.65
C VAL A 254 -3.94 -14.00 -0.81
N SER A 255 -5.18 -14.39 -1.10
CA SER A 255 -5.58 -14.78 -2.46
C SER A 255 -5.47 -13.63 -3.47
N ASN A 256 -5.83 -12.40 -3.07
CA ASN A 256 -5.65 -11.22 -3.92
C ASN A 256 -4.17 -10.90 -4.16
N THR A 257 -3.30 -11.09 -3.16
CA THR A 257 -1.86 -10.86 -3.35
C THR A 257 -1.24 -11.92 -4.27
N ILE A 258 -1.71 -13.17 -4.21
CA ILE A 258 -1.30 -14.25 -5.13
C ILE A 258 -1.73 -13.92 -6.57
N LEU A 259 -2.96 -13.45 -6.76
CA LEU A 259 -3.46 -12.99 -8.06
C LEU A 259 -2.57 -11.87 -8.62
N GLU A 260 -2.27 -10.84 -7.82
CA GLU A 260 -1.39 -9.73 -8.26
C GLU A 260 0.02 -10.23 -8.61
N MET A 261 0.57 -11.15 -7.83
CA MET A 261 1.89 -11.73 -8.07
C MET A 261 1.95 -12.41 -9.45
N HIS A 262 1.00 -13.29 -9.76
CA HIS A 262 0.91 -13.94 -11.07
C HIS A 262 0.74 -12.95 -12.21
N ALA A 263 -0.13 -11.95 -12.01
CA ALA A 263 -0.37 -10.92 -13.01
C ALA A 263 0.90 -10.13 -13.33
N ARG A 264 1.67 -9.70 -12.32
CA ARG A 264 2.91 -8.94 -12.53
C ARG A 264 4.05 -9.79 -13.08
N CYS A 265 4.11 -11.07 -12.74
CA CYS A 265 5.04 -12.03 -13.36
C CYS A 265 4.64 -12.45 -14.78
N GLY A 266 3.56 -11.89 -15.33
CA GLY A 266 3.11 -12.13 -16.70
C GLY A 266 2.29 -13.42 -16.90
N LYS A 267 1.96 -14.15 -15.84
CA LYS A 267 1.12 -15.35 -15.87
C LYS A 267 -0.36 -15.00 -15.77
N ILE A 268 -0.86 -14.21 -16.72
CA ILE A 268 -2.23 -13.66 -16.69
C ILE A 268 -3.32 -14.75 -16.66
N GLU A 269 -3.11 -15.88 -17.34
CA GLU A 269 -4.07 -16.99 -17.32
C GLU A 269 -4.11 -17.69 -15.96
N VAL A 270 -3.00 -17.72 -15.22
CA VAL A 270 -2.99 -18.23 -13.84
C VAL A 270 -3.70 -17.25 -12.92
N ALA A 271 -3.47 -15.94 -13.08
CA ALA A 271 -4.16 -14.90 -12.33
C ALA A 271 -5.69 -14.97 -12.52
N LYS A 272 -6.16 -15.23 -13.75
CA LYS A 272 -7.59 -15.47 -14.03
C LYS A 272 -8.12 -16.70 -13.30
N ARG A 273 -7.40 -17.83 -13.32
CA ARG A 273 -7.80 -19.02 -12.56
C ARG A 273 -7.91 -18.74 -11.07
N VAL A 274 -6.94 -18.02 -10.49
CA VAL A 274 -7.01 -17.60 -9.08
C VAL A 274 -8.23 -16.70 -8.84
N PHE A 275 -8.51 -15.76 -9.74
CA PHE A 275 -9.70 -14.91 -9.67
C PHE A 275 -11.01 -15.72 -9.70
N ASP A 276 -11.08 -16.75 -10.52
CA ASP A 276 -12.19 -17.71 -10.60
C ASP A 276 -12.34 -18.56 -9.35
N GLU A 277 -11.23 -19.05 -8.78
CA GLU A 277 -11.20 -19.80 -7.53
C GLU A 277 -11.66 -18.97 -6.31
N ILE A 278 -11.40 -17.66 -6.29
CA ILE A 278 -11.95 -16.77 -5.23
C ILE A 278 -13.49 -16.77 -5.28
N GLY A 279 -14.07 -16.86 -6.49
CA GLY A 279 -15.50 -17.02 -6.72
C GLY A 279 -16.34 -15.93 -6.04
N LYS A 280 -17.40 -16.33 -5.32
CA LYS A 280 -18.33 -15.40 -4.65
C LYS A 280 -17.72 -14.56 -3.53
N ARG A 281 -16.48 -14.87 -3.10
CA ARG A 281 -15.79 -14.08 -2.07
C ARG A 281 -15.10 -12.84 -2.63
N ARG A 282 -15.11 -12.63 -3.96
CA ARG A 282 -14.49 -11.47 -4.61
C ARG A 282 -14.96 -10.18 -3.95
N ASN A 283 -14.01 -9.31 -3.65
CA ASN A 283 -14.26 -7.95 -3.19
C ASN A 283 -13.73 -6.94 -4.21
N SER A 284 -13.89 -5.64 -3.95
CA SER A 284 -13.39 -4.58 -4.83
C SER A 284 -11.90 -4.75 -5.17
N CYS A 285 -11.09 -5.23 -4.21
CA CYS A 285 -9.66 -5.48 -4.45
C CYS A 285 -9.41 -6.62 -5.45
N SER A 286 -10.19 -7.72 -5.40
CA SER A 286 -10.10 -8.81 -6.38
C SER A 286 -10.40 -8.30 -7.80
N TRP A 287 -11.49 -7.55 -7.96
CA TRP A 287 -11.90 -6.96 -9.25
C TRP A 287 -10.86 -5.97 -9.78
N ASN A 288 -10.44 -5.04 -8.92
CA ASN A 288 -9.45 -4.02 -9.28
C ASN A 288 -8.12 -4.65 -9.72
N SER A 289 -7.68 -5.71 -9.04
CA SER A 289 -6.44 -6.41 -9.39
C SER A 289 -6.55 -7.09 -10.76
N MET A 290 -7.69 -7.73 -11.07
CA MET A 290 -7.91 -8.40 -12.36
C MET A 290 -8.05 -7.39 -13.51
N ILE A 291 -8.83 -6.32 -13.31
CA ILE A 291 -9.01 -5.25 -14.31
C ILE A 291 -7.66 -4.59 -14.62
N MET A 292 -6.88 -4.24 -13.59
CA MET A 292 -5.55 -3.65 -13.75
C MET A 292 -4.59 -4.60 -14.47
N ALA A 293 -4.61 -5.88 -14.11
CA ALA A 293 -3.79 -6.90 -14.75
C ALA A 293 -4.10 -7.00 -16.25
N LEU A 294 -5.38 -7.12 -16.62
CA LEU A 294 -5.80 -7.17 -18.02
C LEU A 294 -5.40 -5.90 -18.79
N ALA A 295 -5.59 -4.73 -18.18
CA ALA A 295 -5.19 -3.45 -18.75
C ALA A 295 -3.68 -3.41 -19.08
N LEU A 296 -2.83 -3.74 -18.10
CA LEU A 296 -1.37 -3.73 -18.25
C LEU A 296 -0.87 -4.73 -19.29
N HIS A 297 -1.58 -5.84 -19.47
CA HIS A 297 -1.28 -6.87 -20.48
C HIS A 297 -1.92 -6.59 -21.85
N GLY A 298 -2.46 -5.38 -22.06
CA GLY A 298 -3.05 -4.95 -23.34
C GLY A 298 -4.40 -5.58 -23.66
N LYS A 299 -5.00 -6.33 -22.73
CA LYS A 299 -6.31 -6.98 -22.86
C LYS A 299 -7.44 -6.00 -22.48
N SER A 300 -7.48 -4.87 -23.18
CA SER A 300 -8.35 -3.72 -22.85
C SER A 300 -9.84 -4.06 -22.86
N ILE A 301 -10.30 -4.83 -23.85
CA ILE A 301 -11.70 -5.26 -23.97
C ILE A 301 -12.08 -6.15 -22.78
N GLU A 302 -11.29 -7.18 -22.49
CA GLU A 302 -11.53 -8.08 -21.35
C GLU A 302 -11.54 -7.32 -20.01
N ALA A 303 -10.67 -6.31 -19.85
CA ALA A 303 -10.65 -5.48 -18.65
C ALA A 303 -11.97 -4.71 -18.46
N LEU A 304 -12.54 -4.17 -19.54
CA LEU A 304 -13.83 -3.48 -19.51
C LEU A 304 -14.99 -4.46 -19.30
N GLU A 305 -14.92 -5.67 -19.85
CA GLU A 305 -15.92 -6.72 -19.57
C GLU A 305 -15.95 -7.09 -18.09
N HIS A 306 -14.78 -7.21 -17.43
CA HIS A 306 -14.71 -7.46 -15.99
C HIS A 306 -15.23 -6.28 -15.17
N TYR A 307 -15.06 -5.04 -15.64
CA TYR A 307 -15.68 -3.88 -15.02
C TYR A 307 -17.21 -3.94 -15.10
N GLU A 308 -17.78 -4.25 -16.27
CA GLU A 308 -19.23 -4.40 -16.40
C GLU A 308 -19.76 -5.58 -15.57
N GLN A 309 -19.00 -6.67 -15.48
CA GLN A 309 -19.34 -7.81 -14.60
C GLN A 309 -19.31 -7.41 -13.11
N MET A 310 -18.31 -6.65 -12.67
CA MET A 310 -18.23 -6.11 -11.32
C MET A 310 -19.49 -5.30 -10.95
N LEU A 311 -19.97 -4.47 -11.90
CA LEU A 311 -21.21 -3.71 -11.73
C LEU A 311 -22.44 -4.63 -11.66
N HIS A 312 -22.52 -5.63 -12.54
CA HIS A 312 -23.63 -6.58 -12.58
C HIS A 312 -23.73 -7.42 -11.29
N GLU A 313 -22.60 -7.78 -10.70
CA GLU A 313 -22.53 -8.49 -9.41
C GLU A 313 -22.73 -7.57 -8.19
N GLY A 314 -23.00 -6.28 -8.42
CA GLY A 314 -23.35 -5.31 -7.37
C GLY A 314 -22.17 -4.77 -6.57
N THR A 315 -20.93 -4.93 -7.05
CA THR A 315 -19.76 -4.35 -6.41
C THR A 315 -19.56 -2.92 -6.90
N ALA A 316 -19.62 -1.95 -5.98
CA ALA A 316 -19.46 -0.54 -6.33
C ALA A 316 -18.01 -0.23 -6.77
N PRO A 317 -17.80 0.48 -7.89
CA PRO A 317 -16.50 0.99 -8.29
C PRO A 317 -15.93 1.96 -7.26
N ASP A 318 -14.62 1.94 -7.12
CA ASP A 318 -13.87 2.90 -6.31
C ASP A 318 -12.82 3.64 -7.15
N ASN A 319 -12.00 4.46 -6.48
CA ASN A 319 -10.91 5.20 -7.15
C ASN A 319 -9.96 4.24 -7.89
N VAL A 320 -9.63 3.08 -7.31
CA VAL A 320 -8.68 2.15 -7.93
C VAL A 320 -9.31 1.46 -9.14
N THR A 321 -10.61 1.17 -9.10
CA THR A 321 -11.36 0.66 -10.27
C THR A 321 -11.21 1.60 -11.46
N PHE A 322 -11.41 2.90 -11.25
CA PHE A 322 -11.33 3.90 -12.32
C PHE A 322 -9.93 4.08 -12.90
N VAL A 323 -8.88 3.98 -12.08
CA VAL A 323 -7.51 3.91 -12.63
C VAL A 323 -7.35 2.71 -13.55
N GLY A 324 -7.85 1.53 -13.15
CA GLY A 324 -7.76 0.30 -13.95
C GLY A 324 -8.46 0.40 -15.31
N VAL A 325 -9.71 0.88 -15.34
CA VAL A 325 -10.45 1.00 -16.61
C VAL A 325 -9.95 2.14 -17.50
N LEU A 326 -9.47 3.25 -16.93
CA LEU A 326 -8.85 4.32 -17.71
C LEU A 326 -7.52 3.86 -18.31
N LEU A 327 -6.76 3.05 -17.57
CA LEU A 327 -5.55 2.42 -18.10
C LEU A 327 -5.89 1.42 -19.22
N ALA A 328 -6.96 0.65 -19.08
CA ALA A 328 -7.45 -0.22 -20.15
C ALA A 328 -7.79 0.58 -21.41
N CYS A 329 -8.47 1.73 -21.26
CA CYS A 329 -8.72 2.64 -22.38
C CYS A 329 -7.42 3.21 -22.96
N THR A 330 -6.44 3.55 -22.12
CA THR A 330 -5.13 4.07 -22.52
C THR A 330 -4.38 3.07 -23.41
N HIS A 331 -4.28 1.82 -22.98
CA HIS A 331 -3.61 0.77 -23.76
C HIS A 331 -4.43 0.27 -24.95
N GLY A 332 -5.76 0.35 -24.87
CA GLY A 332 -6.66 0.03 -25.99
C GLY A 332 -6.88 1.17 -26.99
N GLY A 333 -6.37 2.38 -26.75
CA GLY A 333 -6.65 3.56 -27.58
C GLY A 333 -8.11 4.02 -27.57
N LEU A 334 -8.89 3.64 -26.55
CA LEU A 334 -10.35 3.87 -26.48
C LEU A 334 -10.67 5.27 -25.93
N VAL A 335 -10.33 6.31 -26.68
CA VAL A 335 -10.44 7.72 -26.23
C VAL A 335 -11.87 8.09 -25.79
N THR A 336 -12.87 7.75 -26.59
CA THR A 336 -14.27 8.09 -26.33
C THR A 336 -14.76 7.45 -25.03
N LYS A 337 -14.52 6.13 -24.88
CA LYS A 337 -14.89 5.39 -23.67
C LYS A 337 -14.14 5.89 -22.44
N GLY A 338 -12.85 6.26 -22.58
CA GLY A 338 -12.06 6.84 -21.50
C GLY A 338 -12.66 8.15 -20.97
N ARG A 339 -13.14 9.03 -21.85
CA ARG A 339 -13.84 10.26 -21.45
C ARG A 339 -15.15 9.96 -20.72
N GLU A 340 -15.97 9.08 -21.28
CA GLU A 340 -17.24 8.68 -20.66
C GLU A 340 -17.02 8.15 -19.25
N LEU A 341 -16.05 7.25 -19.07
CA LEU A 341 -15.70 6.68 -17.77
C LEU A 341 -15.19 7.76 -16.81
N PHE A 342 -14.29 8.63 -17.26
CA PHE A 342 -13.75 9.73 -16.45
C PHE A 342 -14.85 10.69 -15.95
N GLU A 343 -15.80 11.05 -16.83
CA GLU A 343 -16.94 11.88 -16.44
C GLU A 343 -17.91 11.16 -15.50
N SER A 344 -18.14 9.85 -15.74
CA SER A 344 -19.05 9.04 -14.92
C SER A 344 -18.60 8.95 -13.46
N MET A 345 -17.30 9.06 -13.18
CA MET A 345 -16.76 9.05 -11.82
C MET A 345 -17.49 10.04 -10.91
N ALA A 346 -17.52 11.30 -11.33
CA ALA A 346 -18.17 12.37 -10.56
C ALA A 346 -19.69 12.31 -10.69
N LYS A 347 -20.21 12.11 -11.91
CA LYS A 347 -21.65 12.17 -12.20
C LYS A 347 -22.45 11.02 -11.58
N ASN A 348 -21.93 9.79 -11.67
CA ASN A 348 -22.68 8.58 -11.33
C ASN A 348 -22.23 7.97 -10.00
N TYR A 349 -20.96 8.14 -9.61
CA TYR A 349 -20.38 7.50 -8.43
C TYR A 349 -19.94 8.46 -7.33
N ASN A 350 -20.05 9.78 -7.55
CA ASN A 350 -19.59 10.81 -6.61
C ASN A 350 -18.11 10.63 -6.20
N ILE A 351 -17.29 10.16 -7.13
CA ILE A 351 -15.84 9.99 -6.97
C ILE A 351 -15.16 11.17 -7.64
N ASN A 352 -14.51 12.01 -6.85
CA ASN A 352 -13.72 13.12 -7.37
C ASN A 352 -12.41 12.59 -7.99
N PRO A 353 -12.10 12.95 -9.25
CA PRO A 353 -10.83 12.58 -9.87
C PRO A 353 -9.61 13.03 -9.06
N LYS A 354 -8.55 12.22 -9.15
CA LYS A 354 -7.27 12.38 -8.43
C LYS A 354 -6.12 12.36 -9.43
N LEU A 355 -4.89 12.63 -8.97
CA LEU A 355 -3.69 12.69 -9.81
C LEU A 355 -3.54 11.47 -10.71
N GLU A 356 -3.81 10.28 -10.19
CA GLU A 356 -3.70 9.01 -10.91
C GLU A 356 -4.70 8.95 -12.09
N HIS A 357 -5.94 9.40 -11.88
CA HIS A 357 -6.97 9.45 -12.92
C HIS A 357 -6.63 10.46 -14.01
N TYR A 358 -6.17 11.65 -13.63
CA TYR A 358 -5.71 12.66 -14.59
C TYR A 358 -4.47 12.18 -15.35
N GLY A 359 -3.54 11.48 -14.69
CA GLY A 359 -2.39 10.86 -15.32
C GLY A 359 -2.78 9.87 -16.41
N CYS A 360 -3.74 8.97 -16.14
CA CYS A 360 -4.28 8.06 -17.15
C CYS A 360 -4.92 8.82 -18.33
N MET A 361 -5.71 9.87 -18.07
CA MET A 361 -6.34 10.66 -19.13
C MET A 361 -5.33 11.41 -19.99
N VAL A 362 -4.29 11.99 -19.37
CA VAL A 362 -3.20 12.66 -20.10
C VAL A 362 -2.41 11.67 -20.95
N ASP A 363 -2.14 10.46 -20.45
CA ASP A 363 -1.49 9.41 -21.25
C ASP A 363 -2.39 8.96 -22.42
N LEU A 364 -3.69 8.72 -22.17
CA LEU A 364 -4.66 8.36 -23.20
C LEU A 364 -4.75 9.41 -24.32
N LEU A 365 -4.99 10.68 -23.97
CA LEU A 365 -5.07 11.79 -24.93
C LEU A 365 -3.72 12.01 -25.63
N GLY A 366 -2.63 11.87 -24.87
CA GLY A 366 -1.28 12.01 -25.36
C GLY A 366 -0.95 10.99 -26.46
N ARG A 367 -1.21 9.70 -26.22
CA ARG A 367 -1.02 8.61 -27.20
C ARG A 367 -1.92 8.75 -28.42
N ALA A 368 -3.12 9.32 -28.25
CA ALA A 368 -4.04 9.59 -29.34
C ALA A 368 -3.66 10.83 -30.17
N GLY A 369 -2.60 11.57 -29.80
CA GLY A 369 -2.16 12.78 -30.48
C GLY A 369 -2.93 14.05 -30.11
N ALA A 370 -3.89 13.98 -29.19
CA ALA A 370 -4.65 15.12 -28.67
C ALA A 370 -3.83 15.93 -27.63
N LEU A 371 -2.60 16.30 -27.98
CA LEU A 371 -1.61 16.88 -27.05
C LEU A 371 -2.07 18.20 -26.44
N GLN A 372 -2.71 19.07 -27.24
CA GLN A 372 -3.18 20.36 -26.75
C GLN A 372 -4.26 20.17 -25.69
N GLU A 373 -5.16 19.23 -25.93
CA GLU A 373 -6.20 18.90 -24.97
C GLU A 373 -5.64 18.27 -23.69
N ALA A 374 -4.67 17.36 -23.83
CA ALA A 374 -3.96 16.82 -22.68
C ALA A 374 -3.31 17.93 -21.84
N TYR A 375 -2.70 18.94 -22.48
CA TYR A 375 -2.15 20.11 -21.80
C TYR A 375 -3.23 21.00 -21.15
N ASP A 376 -4.38 21.16 -21.79
CA ASP A 376 -5.51 21.93 -21.23
C ASP A 376 -6.14 21.22 -20.03
N LEU A 377 -6.20 19.88 -20.05
CA LEU A 377 -6.63 19.08 -18.91
C LEU A 377 -5.72 19.29 -17.69
N ILE A 378 -4.40 19.33 -17.90
CA ILE A 378 -3.42 19.62 -16.83
C ILE A 378 -3.59 21.04 -16.26
N LYS A 379 -4.04 22.00 -17.06
CA LYS A 379 -4.27 23.37 -16.57
C LYS A 379 -5.57 23.52 -15.78
N THR A 380 -6.55 22.65 -16.04
CA THR A 380 -7.91 22.74 -15.48
C THR A 380 -8.15 21.82 -14.28
N MET A 381 -7.22 20.90 -13.99
CA MET A 381 -7.32 20.03 -12.82
C MET A 381 -7.32 20.82 -11.49
N PRO A 382 -8.05 20.35 -10.47
CA PRO A 382 -8.24 21.08 -9.22
C PRO A 382 -7.04 21.02 -8.25
N MET A 383 -5.98 20.28 -8.61
CA MET A 383 -4.76 20.13 -7.83
C MET A 383 -3.51 20.37 -8.69
N LYS A 384 -2.34 20.56 -8.09
CA LYS A 384 -1.10 20.71 -8.86
C LYS A 384 -0.67 19.37 -9.47
N ALA A 385 -0.39 19.34 -10.77
CA ALA A 385 0.20 18.18 -11.43
C ALA A 385 1.58 17.81 -10.84
N ASP A 386 1.82 16.52 -10.72
CA ASP A 386 3.08 15.94 -10.28
C ASP A 386 3.99 15.55 -11.46
N ALA A 387 5.13 14.92 -11.16
CA ALA A 387 6.08 14.52 -12.18
C ALA A 387 5.53 13.45 -13.13
N VAL A 388 4.60 12.60 -12.68
CA VAL A 388 4.01 11.54 -13.49
C VAL A 388 3.12 12.13 -14.58
N VAL A 389 2.24 13.07 -14.22
CA VAL A 389 1.33 13.73 -15.17
C VAL A 389 2.10 14.54 -16.23
N TRP A 390 3.08 15.33 -15.80
CA TRP A 390 3.93 16.09 -16.75
C TRP A 390 4.82 15.17 -17.60
N GLY A 391 5.31 14.07 -17.02
CA GLY A 391 6.10 13.05 -17.70
C GLY A 391 5.30 12.36 -18.81
N ALA A 392 4.03 12.04 -18.57
CA ALA A 392 3.13 11.47 -19.57
C ALA A 392 2.97 12.42 -20.78
N LEU A 393 2.73 13.71 -20.54
CA LEU A 393 2.64 14.70 -21.63
C LEU A 393 3.98 14.84 -22.39
N LEU A 394 5.11 14.89 -21.68
CA LEU A 394 6.43 14.98 -22.31
C LEU A 394 6.73 13.75 -23.18
N GLY A 395 6.39 12.56 -22.69
CA GLY A 395 6.51 11.31 -23.44
C GLY A 395 5.65 11.31 -24.72
N ALA A 396 4.39 11.73 -24.61
CA ALA A 396 3.50 11.88 -25.76
C ALA A 396 4.03 12.90 -26.78
N CYS A 397 4.55 14.04 -26.32
CA CYS A 397 5.18 15.04 -27.20
C CYS A 397 6.41 14.47 -27.91
N SER A 398 7.15 13.55 -27.28
CA SER A 398 8.25 12.83 -27.94
C SER A 398 7.78 11.95 -29.07
N PHE A 399 6.70 11.21 -28.85
CA PHE A 399 6.13 10.32 -29.86
C PHE A 399 5.61 11.11 -31.08
N HIS A 400 4.91 12.22 -30.83
CA HIS A 400 4.34 13.09 -31.87
C HIS A 400 5.27 14.23 -32.34
N LYS A 401 6.51 14.28 -31.84
CA LYS A 401 7.54 15.28 -32.19
C LYS A 401 7.08 16.75 -32.01
N ASN A 402 6.29 17.04 -30.97
CA ASN A 402 5.82 18.39 -30.67
C ASN A 402 6.77 19.09 -29.68
N VAL A 403 7.58 20.02 -30.18
CA VAL A 403 8.61 20.71 -29.38
C VAL A 403 7.98 21.70 -28.39
N GLU A 404 6.95 22.44 -28.81
CA GLU A 404 6.38 23.52 -28.00
C GLU A 404 5.76 22.99 -26.70
N LEU A 405 4.94 21.95 -26.79
CA LEU A 405 4.32 21.33 -25.62
C LEU A 405 5.34 20.53 -24.78
N ALA A 406 6.36 19.95 -25.41
CA ALA A 406 7.46 19.31 -24.70
C ALA A 406 8.22 20.29 -23.80
N GLU A 407 8.50 21.50 -24.28
CA GLU A 407 9.15 22.54 -23.47
C GLU A 407 8.27 22.99 -22.30
N LYS A 408 6.96 23.16 -22.54
CA LYS A 408 5.99 23.50 -21.47
C LYS A 408 5.90 22.41 -20.41
N ALA A 409 5.98 21.13 -20.80
CA ALA A 409 5.98 19.99 -19.87
C ALA A 409 7.32 19.84 -19.13
N ALA A 410 8.44 20.13 -19.78
CA ALA A 410 9.77 19.99 -19.18
C ALA A 410 10.07 21.03 -18.09
N GLN A 411 9.56 22.25 -18.20
CA GLN A 411 9.76 23.30 -17.21
C GLN A 411 9.33 22.91 -15.77
N PRO A 412 8.10 22.42 -15.52
CA PRO A 412 7.70 21.95 -14.21
C PRO A 412 8.46 20.68 -13.80
N LEU A 413 8.78 19.77 -14.74
CA LEU A 413 9.56 18.56 -14.44
C LEU A 413 10.95 18.89 -13.90
N PHE A 414 11.65 19.90 -14.42
CA PHE A 414 12.95 20.31 -13.89
C PHE A 414 12.87 20.93 -12.50
N ARG A 415 11.69 21.42 -12.07
CA ARG A 415 11.47 21.91 -10.70
C ARG A 415 11.11 20.78 -9.75
N LEU A 416 10.33 19.80 -10.21
CA LEU A 416 9.85 18.67 -9.41
C LEU A 416 10.94 17.59 -9.24
N GLU A 417 11.68 17.30 -10.30
CA GLU A 417 12.68 16.23 -10.37
C GLU A 417 13.92 16.71 -11.12
N SER A 418 14.62 17.70 -10.55
CA SER A 418 15.84 18.24 -11.16
C SER A 418 16.95 17.20 -11.34
N TRP A 419 16.90 16.09 -10.60
CA TRP A 419 17.83 14.96 -10.67
C TRP A 419 17.45 13.91 -11.74
N ASN A 420 16.26 13.96 -12.32
CA ASN A 420 15.79 12.93 -13.25
C ASN A 420 16.39 13.13 -14.65
N ALA A 421 17.42 12.34 -14.96
CA ALA A 421 18.09 12.34 -16.26
C ALA A 421 17.14 12.01 -17.42
N GLY A 422 16.09 11.21 -17.18
CA GLY A 422 15.14 10.77 -18.20
C GLY A 422 14.43 11.93 -18.89
N ASN A 423 13.97 12.92 -18.11
CA ASN A 423 13.28 14.10 -18.64
C ASN A 423 14.17 14.91 -19.59
N CYS A 424 15.46 15.06 -19.23
CA CYS A 424 16.45 15.72 -20.08
C CYS A 424 16.71 14.94 -21.38
N VAL A 425 16.80 13.60 -21.28
CA VAL A 425 17.03 12.73 -22.44
C VAL A 425 15.85 12.77 -23.40
N ILE A 426 14.62 12.72 -22.92
CA ILE A 426 13.41 12.81 -23.76
C ILE A 426 13.40 14.14 -24.52
N LEU A 427 13.56 15.26 -23.82
CA LEU A 427 13.57 16.58 -24.46
C LEU A 427 14.75 16.73 -25.44
N SER A 428 15.93 16.19 -25.09
CA SER A 428 17.08 16.18 -25.99
C SER A 428 16.82 15.38 -27.26
N ASN A 429 16.13 14.24 -27.16
CA ASN A 429 15.77 13.43 -28.32
C ASN A 429 14.75 14.16 -29.21
N ILE A 430 13.80 14.88 -28.61
CA ILE A 430 12.85 15.74 -29.33
C ILE A 430 13.58 16.81 -30.13
N TYR A 431 14.50 17.55 -29.51
CA TYR A 431 15.32 18.55 -30.19
C TYR A 431 16.15 17.95 -31.32
N ALA A 432 16.82 16.81 -31.08
CA ALA A 432 17.61 16.12 -32.09
C ALA A 432 16.75 15.69 -33.29
N SER A 433 15.52 15.20 -33.05
CA SER A 433 14.59 14.77 -34.10
C SER A 433 14.14 15.92 -35.04
N ARG A 434 14.28 17.17 -34.58
CA ARG A 434 13.96 18.40 -35.31
C ARG A 434 15.21 19.18 -35.77
N GLY A 435 16.41 18.61 -35.59
CA GLY A 435 17.68 19.25 -35.95
C GLY A 435 18.08 20.45 -35.06
N GLN A 436 17.45 20.63 -33.90
CA GLN A 436 17.73 21.74 -32.98
C GLN A 436 18.93 21.42 -32.06
N TRP A 437 20.13 21.41 -32.62
CA TRP A 437 21.35 21.01 -31.92
C TRP A 437 21.76 21.94 -30.77
N ASP A 438 21.38 23.22 -30.83
CA ASP A 438 21.64 24.19 -29.75
C ASP A 438 20.92 23.79 -28.45
N GLY A 439 19.66 23.33 -28.56
CA GLY A 439 18.87 22.82 -27.44
C GLY A 439 19.50 21.56 -26.83
N VAL A 440 19.97 20.64 -27.67
CA VAL A 440 20.71 19.43 -27.24
C VAL A 440 21.98 19.80 -26.48
N ALA A 441 22.76 20.75 -26.99
CA ALA A 441 23.98 21.21 -26.36
C ALA A 441 23.71 21.85 -24.99
N LYS A 442 22.65 22.68 -24.89
CA LYS A 442 22.22 23.31 -23.64
C LYS A 442 21.82 22.27 -22.59
N LEU A 443 21.02 21.26 -22.96
CA LEU A 443 20.63 20.18 -22.04
C LEU A 443 21.82 19.35 -21.57
N ARG A 444 22.74 18.99 -22.48
CA ARG A 444 23.98 18.28 -22.11
C ARG A 444 24.85 19.07 -21.14
N LYS A 445 24.95 20.39 -21.33
CA LYS A 445 25.68 21.28 -20.41
C LYS A 445 25.02 21.32 -19.03
N MET A 446 23.68 21.40 -18.99
CA MET A 446 22.92 21.35 -17.75
C MET A 446 23.12 20.03 -16.99
N MET A 447 23.05 18.89 -17.68
CA MET A 447 23.28 17.57 -17.06
C MET A 447 24.68 17.43 -16.47
N LYS A 448 25.73 17.87 -17.20
CA LYS A 448 27.11 17.87 -16.70
C LYS A 448 27.28 18.77 -15.48
N GLY A 449 26.70 19.99 -15.52
CA GLY A 449 26.80 20.95 -14.42
C GLY A 449 26.05 20.50 -13.16
N GLY A 450 24.97 19.75 -13.30
CA GLY A 450 24.17 19.22 -12.19
C GLY A 450 24.58 17.85 -11.66
N GLN A 451 25.70 17.26 -12.13
CA GLN A 451 26.10 15.87 -11.83
C GLN A 451 24.97 14.84 -12.07
N ILE A 452 24.09 15.10 -13.04
CA ILE A 452 22.95 14.24 -13.35
C ILE A 452 23.45 13.09 -14.23
N THR A 453 23.62 11.91 -13.65
CA THR A 453 24.04 10.71 -14.37
C THR A 453 22.83 9.89 -14.83
N LYS A 454 22.86 9.43 -16.07
CA LYS A 454 21.89 8.47 -16.58
C LYS A 454 22.07 7.14 -15.83
N ALA A 455 21.11 6.77 -14.98
CA ALA A 455 21.05 5.42 -14.45
C ALA A 455 20.75 4.45 -15.60
N ALA A 456 21.52 3.37 -15.72
CA ALA A 456 21.22 2.32 -16.66
C ALA A 456 19.94 1.58 -16.20
N GLY A 457 18.99 1.41 -17.11
CA GLY A 457 17.83 0.56 -16.86
C GLY A 457 18.29 -0.89 -16.65
N TYR A 458 17.59 -1.60 -15.78
CA TYR A 458 17.85 -3.02 -15.52
C TYR A 458 16.56 -3.79 -15.33
N SER A 459 16.63 -5.10 -15.59
CA SER A 459 15.57 -6.07 -15.29
C SER A 459 16.14 -7.19 -14.41
N PHE A 460 15.23 -7.96 -13.81
CA PHE A 460 15.57 -9.17 -13.06
C PHE A 460 14.84 -10.36 -13.65
N ILE A 461 15.48 -11.53 -13.63
CA ILE A 461 14.87 -12.82 -13.97
C ILE A 461 15.35 -13.84 -12.92
N GLU A 462 14.44 -14.70 -12.48
CA GLU A 462 14.76 -15.87 -11.65
C GLU A 462 15.09 -17.06 -12.57
N GLU A 463 16.24 -17.71 -12.38
CA GLU A 463 16.60 -18.97 -13.04
C GLU A 463 17.25 -19.90 -11.99
N GLY A 464 16.68 -21.09 -11.78
CA GLY A 464 17.23 -22.07 -10.84
C GLY A 464 17.24 -21.60 -9.38
N GLY A 465 16.28 -20.77 -8.99
CA GLY A 465 16.20 -20.17 -7.66
C GLY A 465 17.21 -19.05 -7.36
N GLU A 466 17.98 -18.59 -8.34
CA GLU A 466 18.83 -17.40 -8.23
C GLU A 466 18.25 -16.22 -9.02
N MET A 467 18.39 -15.01 -8.46
CA MET A 467 17.95 -13.78 -9.13
C MET A 467 19.10 -13.18 -9.95
N HIS A 468 18.92 -13.15 -11.27
CA HIS A 468 19.88 -12.59 -12.22
C HIS A 468 19.47 -11.16 -12.60
N LYS A 469 20.40 -10.21 -12.46
CA LYS A 469 20.21 -8.81 -12.86
C LYS A 469 20.79 -8.59 -14.25
N PHE A 470 20.02 -7.99 -15.14
CA PHE A 470 20.46 -7.64 -16.49
C PHE A 470 20.46 -6.13 -16.66
N LEU A 471 21.62 -5.55 -16.97
CA LEU A 471 21.71 -4.15 -17.39
C LEU A 471 21.82 -4.07 -18.93
N VAL A 472 21.39 -2.95 -19.50
CA VAL A 472 21.53 -2.70 -20.95
C VAL A 472 23.00 -2.83 -21.37
N GLU A 473 23.26 -3.66 -22.38
CA GLU A 473 24.60 -3.97 -22.92
C GLU A 473 25.55 -4.67 -21.93
N ASP A 474 25.03 -5.18 -20.81
CA ASP A 474 25.82 -5.95 -19.87
C ASP A 474 26.23 -7.30 -20.46
N LYS A 475 27.47 -7.71 -20.18
CA LYS A 475 28.06 -9.00 -20.58
C LYS A 475 28.64 -9.77 -19.39
N SER A 476 28.35 -9.34 -18.17
CA SER A 476 28.85 -9.96 -16.94
C SER A 476 28.25 -11.34 -16.66
N HIS A 477 27.10 -11.66 -17.27
CA HIS A 477 26.43 -12.94 -17.07
C HIS A 477 27.26 -14.11 -17.62
N PRO A 478 27.44 -15.22 -16.88
CA PRO A 478 28.23 -16.38 -17.36
C PRO A 478 27.75 -16.95 -18.70
N ARG A 479 26.45 -16.84 -18.98
CA ARG A 479 25.81 -17.30 -20.23
C ARG A 479 25.52 -16.16 -21.22
N CYS A 480 26.27 -15.06 -21.15
CA CYS A 480 26.04 -13.86 -21.96
C CYS A 480 25.92 -14.18 -23.46
N ASP A 481 26.83 -14.97 -24.01
CA ASP A 481 26.86 -15.26 -25.46
C ASP A 481 25.58 -15.98 -25.94
N GLU A 482 25.12 -17.00 -25.21
CA GLU A 482 23.85 -17.71 -25.48
C GLU A 482 22.64 -16.77 -25.44
N ILE A 483 22.62 -15.86 -24.45
CA ILE A 483 21.53 -14.90 -24.26
C ILE A 483 21.47 -13.92 -25.44
N TYR A 484 22.61 -13.35 -25.84
CA TYR A 484 22.64 -12.41 -26.96
C TYR A 484 22.36 -13.11 -28.30
N GLU A 485 22.79 -14.35 -28.49
CA GLU A 485 22.41 -15.15 -29.67
C GLU A 485 20.89 -15.38 -29.72
N THR A 486 20.29 -15.75 -28.60
CA THR A 486 18.85 -15.97 -28.49
C THR A 486 18.07 -14.66 -28.73
N LEU A 487 18.49 -13.56 -28.12
CA LEU A 487 17.91 -12.23 -28.34
C LEU A 487 18.00 -11.81 -29.81
N HIS A 488 19.12 -12.11 -30.47
CA HIS A 488 19.27 -11.84 -31.89
C HIS A 488 18.26 -12.63 -32.73
N ARG A 489 18.09 -13.93 -32.45
CA ARG A 489 17.09 -14.79 -33.12
C ARG A 489 15.67 -14.28 -32.90
N ILE A 490 15.31 -13.92 -31.67
CA ILE A 490 13.99 -13.35 -31.36
C ILE A 490 13.78 -12.03 -32.09
N SER A 491 14.77 -11.13 -32.12
CA SER A 491 14.68 -9.85 -32.83
C SER A 491 14.41 -10.02 -34.32
N ILE A 492 15.03 -11.04 -34.94
CA ILE A 492 14.76 -11.39 -36.35
C ILE A 492 13.30 -11.82 -36.52
N VAL A 493 12.80 -12.73 -35.68
CA VAL A 493 11.41 -13.23 -35.74
C VAL A 493 10.41 -12.08 -35.56
N MET A 494 10.61 -11.21 -34.57
CA MET A 494 9.72 -10.07 -34.32
C MET A 494 9.68 -9.10 -35.51
N LYS A 495 10.83 -8.81 -36.13
CA LYS A 495 10.88 -7.97 -37.33
C LYS A 495 10.14 -8.59 -38.52
N LEU A 496 10.19 -9.91 -38.66
CA LEU A 496 9.46 -10.63 -39.70
C LEU A 496 7.95 -10.60 -39.45
N GLN A 497 7.52 -10.79 -38.19
CA GLN A 497 6.10 -10.71 -37.82
C GLN A 497 5.52 -9.30 -37.98
N ASN A 498 6.24 -8.25 -37.56
CA ASN A 498 5.77 -6.88 -37.77
C ASN A 498 5.60 -6.55 -39.26
N LYS A 499 6.54 -6.99 -40.11
CA LYS A 499 6.40 -6.83 -41.56
C LYS A 499 5.18 -7.56 -42.13
N LEU A 500 4.83 -8.72 -41.58
CA LEU A 500 3.63 -9.47 -41.96
C LEU A 500 2.34 -8.76 -41.54
N ILE A 501 2.32 -8.15 -40.35
CA ILE A 501 1.18 -7.37 -39.84
C ILE A 501 0.99 -6.10 -40.66
N ASP A 502 2.09 -5.39 -40.98
CA ASP A 502 2.06 -4.21 -41.86
C ASP A 502 1.55 -4.58 -43.26
N PHE A 503 2.03 -5.68 -43.86
CA PHE A 503 1.54 -6.19 -45.15
C PHE A 503 0.05 -6.57 -45.13
N GLN A 504 -0.44 -7.16 -44.05
CA GLN A 504 -1.86 -7.52 -43.92
C GLN A 504 -2.74 -6.28 -43.77
N SER A 505 -2.25 -5.22 -43.11
CA SER A 505 -2.98 -3.95 -42.99
C SER A 505 -3.06 -3.17 -44.30
N GLU A 506 -2.05 -3.27 -45.18
CA GLU A 506 -2.04 -2.65 -46.51
C GLU A 506 -2.94 -3.38 -47.53
N LEU A 507 -3.23 -4.67 -47.31
CA LEU A 507 -4.13 -5.47 -48.17
C LEU A 507 -5.63 -5.31 -47.83
N THR A 508 -5.95 -4.56 -46.77
CA THR A 508 -7.33 -4.30 -46.30
C THR A 508 -7.84 -2.88 -46.56
N VAL A 509 -7.15 -2.09 -47.38
CA VAL A 509 -7.60 -0.74 -47.82
C VAL A 509 -8.32 -0.80 -49.17
#